data_AF-A0A9P0BEM2-F1
#
_entry.id   AF-A0A9P0BEM2-F1
#
_cell.length_a   1.000
_cell.length_b   1.000
_cell.length_c   1.000
_cell.angle_alpha   90.00
_cell.angle_beta   90.00
_cell.angle_gamma   90.00
#
_symmetry.space_group_name_H-M   'P 1'
#
loop_
_entity.id
_entity.type
_entity.pdbx_description
1 polymer ?
#
loop_
_entity_poly.entity_id
_entity_poly.type
_entity_poly.pdbx_seq_one_letter_code
_entity_poly.pdbx_strand_id
1 'polypeptide(L)'
;MDMLMKKKVILYKGQISTIECENIEEALEKLIFLDSIVYTQESLLNDREMDGQDATCFNLVNEFRDNLKSKAIVTLQLHDILGFIQSQDSHEAVIKNLIFDDEKMLGFSQRYLWDLSICFKPNPDIIMDLLKRFQKNNNIPEKVKETMILSIASIAYRLSQLNGYKVKVLKDVEEAIINNLDYAKGEEKYQFFRALKILKSPNTIPKLLDVIEKGTPKEGVLSWKIIKSLPKEYWGENVLKAAKKTFFQLNKRHDSSSRTIAAELMLETNITEQNLKDMFHYLGSNDTSFEIKQYVYQNIRMKADECQLFRRMVLNIISSDPFLNNYSTLAPRGMSTALSRNFLSSDSSNGSLVSLQELKSGIVKRGSVNIVMKKNDAIKEIFSLGLFSGGLSSFMSSNGNENDLEDEESANAGMELSVLGTQLRPFLFFSGQGEIMGHVWSGTASEKTPAYQVSK
;
A
#
# COMPACT_ATOMS: atom_id res chain seq x y z
N MET A 1 -8.04 -36.60 32.32
CA MET A 1 -9.50 -36.42 32.21
C MET A 1 -9.73 -34.96 32.53
N ASP A 2 -9.88 -34.05 31.57
CA ASP A 2 -10.82 -34.13 30.45
C ASP A 2 -10.20 -33.85 29.08
N MET A 3 -10.68 -34.65 28.14
CA MET A 3 -10.38 -34.65 26.72
C MET A 3 -11.54 -33.93 26.04
N LEU A 4 -11.40 -32.64 25.78
CA LEU A 4 -12.44 -31.84 25.11
C LEU A 4 -11.80 -30.88 24.12
N MET A 5 -11.80 -31.30 22.85
CA MET A 5 -12.04 -30.51 21.64
C MET A 5 -11.65 -31.34 20.40
N LYS A 6 -12.48 -32.32 20.04
CA LYS A 6 -12.44 -32.97 18.72
C LYS A 6 -13.85 -33.00 18.13
N LYS A 7 -14.34 -31.87 17.61
CA LYS A 7 -15.38 -31.83 16.58
C LYS A 7 -15.15 -30.63 15.67
N LYS A 8 -14.76 -30.88 14.42
CA LYS A 8 -14.84 -29.89 13.33
C LYS A 8 -15.85 -30.42 12.31
N VAL A 9 -16.79 -29.55 11.93
CA VAL A 9 -17.94 -29.86 11.06
C VAL A 9 -17.56 -29.52 9.62
N ILE A 10 -17.82 -30.42 8.66
CA ILE A 10 -17.59 -30.18 7.23
C ILE A 10 -18.87 -30.56 6.46
N LEU A 11 -19.34 -29.70 5.57
CA LEU A 11 -20.60 -29.87 4.84
C LEU A 11 -20.41 -30.71 3.55
N TYR A 12 -21.29 -31.69 3.31
CA TYR A 12 -21.32 -32.51 2.10
C TYR A 12 -22.73 -32.54 1.48
N LYS A 13 -22.90 -32.11 0.22
CA LYS A 13 -24.16 -32.22 -0.56
C LYS A 13 -25.45 -31.92 0.22
N GLY A 14 -25.50 -30.82 0.97
CA GLY A 14 -26.69 -30.44 1.74
C GLY A 14 -26.95 -31.29 3.00
N GLN A 15 -26.01 -32.15 3.42
CA GLN A 15 -26.01 -32.81 4.73
C GLN A 15 -24.75 -32.47 5.53
N ILE A 16 -24.95 -32.19 6.82
CA ILE A 16 -23.88 -31.92 7.78
C ILE A 16 -23.27 -33.25 8.20
N SER A 17 -21.98 -33.48 7.93
CA SER A 17 -21.24 -34.60 8.50
C SER A 17 -20.04 -34.10 9.32
N THR A 18 -19.71 -34.83 10.39
CA THR A 18 -18.56 -34.52 11.25
C THR A 18 -17.46 -35.50 10.91
N ILE A 19 -16.28 -35.00 10.56
CA ILE A 19 -15.09 -35.83 10.39
C ILE A 19 -14.26 -35.70 11.66
N GLU A 20 -14.15 -36.80 12.41
CA GLU A 20 -13.26 -36.88 13.56
C GLU A 20 -11.84 -37.17 13.08
N CYS A 21 -10.93 -36.24 13.37
CA CYS A 21 -9.50 -36.36 13.08
C CYS A 21 -8.70 -36.08 14.34
N GLU A 22 -7.55 -36.72 14.45
CA GLU A 22 -6.67 -36.59 15.61
C GLU A 22 -5.74 -35.38 15.51
N ASN A 23 -5.35 -35.02 14.29
CA ASN A 23 -4.49 -33.88 13.99
C ASN A 23 -4.82 -33.27 12.62
N ILE A 24 -4.21 -32.11 12.31
CA ILE A 24 -4.45 -31.36 11.07
C ILE A 24 -3.89 -32.10 9.84
N GLU A 25 -2.79 -32.84 10.00
CA GLU A 25 -2.17 -33.63 8.91
C GLU A 25 -3.11 -34.76 8.44
N GLU A 26 -3.74 -35.49 9.36
CA GLU A 26 -4.75 -36.52 9.06
C GLU A 26 -6.01 -35.91 8.45
N ALA A 27 -6.40 -34.70 8.89
CA ALA A 27 -7.50 -33.98 8.27
C ALA A 27 -7.16 -33.56 6.84
N LEU A 28 -5.94 -33.11 6.57
CA LEU A 28 -5.47 -32.76 5.23
C LEU A 28 -5.37 -34.00 4.33
N GLU A 29 -4.85 -35.13 4.81
CA GLU A 29 -4.83 -36.39 4.05
C GLU A 29 -6.24 -36.89 3.72
N LYS A 30 -7.16 -36.86 4.69
CA LYS A 30 -8.57 -37.24 4.48
C LYS A 30 -9.28 -36.27 3.53
N LEU A 31 -8.95 -34.98 3.57
CA LEU A 31 -9.46 -33.96 2.64
C LEU A 31 -8.87 -34.11 1.22
N ILE A 32 -7.62 -34.55 1.09
CA ILE A 32 -6.99 -34.82 -0.21
C ILE A 32 -7.59 -36.08 -0.87
N PHE A 33 -8.04 -37.05 -0.07
CA PHE A 33 -8.67 -38.28 -0.55
C PHE A 33 -10.17 -38.13 -0.86
N LEU A 34 -10.84 -37.17 -0.22
CA LEU A 34 -12.23 -36.82 -0.47
C LEU A 34 -12.28 -35.72 -1.54
N ASP A 35 -12.66 -36.10 -2.75
CA ASP A 35 -12.80 -35.27 -3.96
C ASP A 35 -13.91 -34.17 -3.80
N SER A 36 -13.88 -33.34 -2.75
CA SER A 36 -15.03 -32.51 -2.32
C SER A 36 -14.66 -31.21 -1.57
N ILE A 37 -15.47 -30.17 -1.83
CA ILE A 37 -15.32 -28.74 -1.50
C ILE A 37 -15.51 -28.46 0.00
N VAL A 38 -14.71 -27.54 0.55
CA VAL A 38 -14.81 -27.03 1.93
C VAL A 38 -15.44 -25.63 1.92
N TYR A 39 -16.49 -25.40 2.72
CA TYR A 39 -17.06 -24.07 2.99
C TYR A 39 -16.83 -23.69 4.45
N THR A 40 -16.57 -22.41 4.71
CA THR A 40 -16.65 -21.82 6.06
C THR A 40 -17.98 -21.06 6.19
N GLN A 41 -18.48 -20.98 7.42
CA GLN A 41 -19.88 -20.62 7.74
C GLN A 41 -20.31 -19.20 7.30
N GLU A 42 -19.36 -18.33 6.94
CA GLU A 42 -19.63 -16.94 6.57
C GLU A 42 -20.06 -16.76 5.11
N SER A 43 -19.83 -17.75 4.23
CA SER A 43 -20.16 -17.65 2.79
C SER A 43 -21.60 -18.05 2.43
N LEU A 44 -22.47 -18.30 3.41
CA LEU A 44 -23.86 -18.77 3.20
C LEU A 44 -24.93 -17.75 3.60
N LEU A 45 -24.55 -16.55 3.98
CA LEU A 45 -25.47 -15.47 4.34
C LEU A 45 -25.41 -14.35 3.31
N ASN A 46 -25.95 -14.62 2.12
CA ASN A 46 -26.64 -13.67 1.25
C ASN A 46 -27.14 -14.49 0.06
N ASP A 47 -28.47 -14.66 0.00
CA ASP A 47 -29.28 -14.99 -1.18
C ASP A 47 -30.51 -15.76 -0.69
N ARG A 48 -31.41 -15.04 -0.03
CA ARG A 48 -32.81 -15.44 0.04
C ARG A 48 -33.56 -14.69 -1.06
N GLU A 49 -34.35 -15.48 -1.78
CA GLU A 49 -35.39 -15.09 -2.74
C GLU A 49 -34.88 -14.71 -4.13
N MET A 50 -34.92 -15.68 -5.04
CA MET A 50 -35.59 -15.57 -6.35
C MET A 50 -35.87 -16.99 -6.87
N ASP A 51 -37.16 -17.30 -7.01
CA ASP A 51 -37.67 -18.56 -7.57
C ASP A 51 -37.30 -18.72 -9.05
N GLY A 52 -36.95 -19.96 -9.42
CA GLY A 52 -37.10 -20.48 -10.78
C GLY A 52 -35.98 -20.17 -11.78
N GLN A 53 -34.91 -20.97 -11.77
CA GLN A 53 -34.12 -21.36 -12.95
C GLN A 53 -33.04 -22.40 -12.57
N ASP A 54 -33.44 -23.65 -12.32
CA ASP A 54 -32.54 -24.73 -11.87
C ASP A 54 -31.55 -25.26 -12.94
N ALA A 55 -31.64 -24.78 -14.20
CA ALA A 55 -30.76 -25.22 -15.28
C ALA A 55 -29.50 -24.35 -15.48
N THR A 56 -29.53 -23.08 -15.05
CA THR A 56 -28.39 -22.15 -15.20
C THR A 56 -27.41 -22.27 -14.03
N CYS A 57 -27.90 -22.52 -12.81
CA CYS A 57 -27.05 -22.79 -11.65
C CYS A 57 -26.23 -24.08 -11.80
N PHE A 58 -26.76 -25.12 -12.45
CA PHE A 58 -26.07 -26.41 -12.60
C PHE A 58 -24.86 -26.33 -13.55
N ASN A 59 -24.94 -25.50 -14.59
CA ASN A 59 -23.82 -25.27 -15.51
C ASN A 59 -22.72 -24.41 -14.86
N LEU A 60 -23.10 -23.38 -14.09
CA LEU A 60 -22.16 -22.58 -13.28
C LEU A 60 -21.43 -23.43 -12.23
N VAL A 61 -22.14 -24.36 -11.58
CA VAL A 61 -21.56 -25.28 -10.58
C VAL A 61 -20.61 -26.29 -11.23
N ASN A 62 -20.92 -26.80 -12.42
CA ASN A 62 -20.01 -27.70 -13.16
C ASN A 62 -18.80 -26.94 -13.73
N GLU A 63 -18.97 -25.72 -14.19
CA GLU A 63 -17.87 -24.83 -14.61
C GLU A 63 -16.97 -24.43 -13.42
N PHE A 64 -17.56 -24.15 -12.24
CA PHE A 64 -16.82 -23.97 -10.99
C PHE A 64 -16.10 -25.25 -10.53
N ARG A 65 -16.73 -26.41 -10.70
CA ARG A 65 -16.19 -27.73 -10.37
C ARG A 65 -15.00 -28.08 -11.26
N ASP A 66 -15.08 -27.77 -12.55
CA ASP A 66 -13.97 -27.99 -13.49
C ASP A 66 -12.82 -27.00 -13.26
N ASN A 67 -13.10 -25.78 -12.79
CA ASN A 67 -12.07 -24.84 -12.32
C ASN A 67 -11.39 -25.30 -11.02
N LEU A 68 -12.14 -25.90 -10.08
CA LEU A 68 -11.63 -26.46 -8.82
C LEU A 68 -10.85 -27.78 -8.99
N LYS A 69 -11.01 -28.50 -10.11
CA LYS A 69 -10.23 -29.72 -10.40
C LYS A 69 -8.74 -29.46 -10.66
N SER A 70 -8.33 -28.22 -10.92
CA SER A 70 -6.91 -27.91 -11.01
C SER A 70 -6.30 -27.93 -9.60
N LYS A 71 -5.52 -28.97 -9.28
CA LYS A 71 -4.80 -29.12 -8.00
C LYS A 71 -4.09 -27.82 -7.58
N ALA A 72 -3.60 -27.04 -8.53
CA ALA A 72 -2.92 -25.77 -8.30
C ALA A 72 -3.82 -24.68 -7.67
N ILE A 73 -5.07 -24.49 -8.14
CA ILE A 73 -5.96 -23.42 -7.64
C ILE A 73 -6.40 -23.70 -6.20
N VAL A 74 -6.80 -24.94 -5.91
CA VAL A 74 -7.17 -25.35 -4.55
C VAL A 74 -5.98 -25.24 -3.62
N THR A 75 -4.78 -25.62 -4.09
CA THR A 75 -3.55 -25.49 -3.30
C THR A 75 -3.25 -24.02 -2.99
N LEU A 76 -3.44 -23.08 -3.92
CA LEU A 76 -3.26 -21.65 -3.65
C LEU A 76 -4.24 -21.18 -2.56
N GLN A 77 -5.53 -21.49 -2.69
CA GLN A 77 -6.54 -21.11 -1.70
C GLN A 77 -6.27 -21.68 -0.30
N LEU A 78 -5.70 -22.89 -0.22
CA LEU A 78 -5.28 -23.47 1.05
C LEU A 78 -4.13 -22.68 1.70
N HIS A 79 -3.15 -22.23 0.92
CA HIS A 79 -2.10 -21.35 1.44
C HIS A 79 -2.67 -20.03 1.94
N ASP A 80 -3.68 -19.48 1.27
CA ASP A 80 -4.34 -18.25 1.68
C ASP A 80 -5.00 -18.42 3.06
N ILE A 81 -5.76 -19.50 3.24
CA ILE A 81 -6.41 -19.83 4.52
C ILE A 81 -5.37 -20.07 5.63
N LEU A 82 -4.32 -20.86 5.35
CA LEU A 82 -3.30 -21.18 6.35
C LEU A 82 -2.45 -19.97 6.74
N GLY A 83 -2.20 -19.06 5.80
CA GLY A 83 -1.57 -17.76 6.02
C GLY A 83 -2.45 -16.85 6.88
N PHE A 84 -3.76 -16.82 6.61
CA PHE A 84 -4.69 -16.04 7.42
C PHE A 84 -4.85 -16.56 8.86
N ILE A 85 -4.77 -17.87 9.10
CA ILE A 85 -4.93 -18.45 10.46
C ILE A 85 -3.80 -18.04 11.42
N GLN A 86 -2.56 -17.89 10.94
CA GLN A 86 -1.37 -17.53 11.74
C GLN A 86 -1.15 -18.35 13.03
N SER A 87 -1.53 -19.62 13.05
CA SER A 87 -1.16 -20.52 14.14
C SER A 87 0.25 -21.07 13.90
N GLN A 88 0.91 -21.50 14.98
CA GLN A 88 2.21 -22.16 14.86
C GLN A 88 2.09 -23.43 14.00
N ASP A 89 1.06 -24.24 14.26
CA ASP A 89 0.78 -25.46 13.49
C ASP A 89 0.53 -25.19 12.00
N SER A 90 -0.18 -24.11 11.66
CA SER A 90 -0.45 -23.75 10.26
C SER A 90 0.82 -23.30 9.55
N HIS A 91 1.67 -22.53 10.25
CA HIS A 91 2.96 -22.12 9.72
C HIS A 91 3.89 -23.31 9.50
N GLU A 92 4.01 -24.22 10.46
CA GLU A 92 4.84 -25.42 10.32
C GLU A 92 4.38 -26.33 9.17
N ALA A 93 3.07 -26.52 9.02
CA ALA A 93 2.50 -27.30 7.93
C ALA A 93 2.81 -26.69 6.54
N VAL A 94 2.71 -25.37 6.41
CA VAL A 94 3.06 -24.69 5.16
C VAL A 94 4.56 -24.79 4.90
N ILE A 95 5.41 -24.50 5.89
CA ILE A 95 6.86 -24.48 5.74
C ILE A 95 7.46 -25.85 5.42
N LYS A 96 6.82 -26.95 5.83
CA LYS A 96 7.21 -28.32 5.40
C LYS A 96 7.05 -28.53 3.89
N ASN A 97 6.06 -27.90 3.28
CA ASN A 97 5.70 -28.09 1.87
C ASN A 97 6.18 -26.96 0.95
N LEU A 98 6.35 -25.75 1.50
CA LEU A 98 6.68 -24.53 0.77
C LEU A 98 8.17 -24.24 0.88
N ILE A 99 8.87 -24.39 -0.24
CA ILE A 99 10.31 -24.08 -0.35
C ILE A 99 10.46 -22.69 -0.99
N PHE A 100 10.86 -21.70 -0.19
CA PHE A 100 11.04 -20.32 -0.67
C PHE A 100 12.12 -20.17 -1.74
N ASP A 101 13.06 -21.11 -1.82
CA ASP A 101 14.18 -21.09 -2.78
C ASP A 101 13.79 -21.64 -4.16
N ASP A 102 12.61 -22.28 -4.31
CA ASP A 102 12.16 -22.86 -5.58
C ASP A 102 11.34 -21.86 -6.41
N GLU A 103 11.84 -21.52 -7.60
CA GLU A 103 11.17 -20.62 -8.55
C GLU A 103 9.78 -21.13 -8.98
N LYS A 104 9.57 -22.45 -9.03
CA LYS A 104 8.26 -23.04 -9.36
C LYS A 104 7.20 -22.73 -8.31
N MET A 105 7.64 -22.51 -7.08
CA MET A 105 6.78 -22.23 -5.92
C MET A 105 6.64 -20.73 -5.63
N LEU A 106 7.10 -19.87 -6.54
CA LEU A 106 7.06 -18.41 -6.37
C LEU A 106 5.64 -17.89 -6.11
N GLY A 107 4.65 -18.37 -6.88
CA GLY A 107 3.25 -17.97 -6.72
C GLY A 107 2.67 -18.35 -5.35
N PHE A 108 2.91 -19.58 -4.90
CA PHE A 108 2.49 -20.06 -3.58
C PHE A 108 3.18 -19.31 -2.45
N SER A 109 4.48 -19.02 -2.62
CA SER A 109 5.27 -18.30 -1.63
C SER A 109 4.78 -16.86 -1.44
N GLN A 110 4.52 -16.16 -2.55
CA GLN A 110 4.01 -14.78 -2.49
C GLN A 110 2.62 -14.72 -1.89
N ARG A 111 1.72 -15.63 -2.28
CA ARG A 111 0.37 -15.75 -1.72
C ARG A 111 0.39 -15.91 -0.21
N TYR A 112 1.07 -16.95 0.26
CA TYR A 112 1.20 -17.23 1.68
C TYR A 112 1.71 -16.02 2.47
N LEU A 113 2.75 -15.34 1.97
CA LEU A 113 3.30 -14.15 2.59
C LEU A 113 2.33 -12.96 2.58
N TRP A 114 1.58 -12.75 1.50
CA TRP A 114 0.54 -11.71 1.44
C TRP A 114 -0.54 -11.93 2.48
N ASP A 115 -1.05 -13.16 2.62
CA ASP A 115 -2.10 -13.45 3.59
C ASP A 115 -1.61 -13.35 5.04
N LEU A 116 -0.36 -13.76 5.29
CA LEU A 116 0.30 -13.47 6.56
C LEU A 116 0.36 -11.96 6.82
N SER A 117 0.61 -11.14 5.81
CA SER A 117 0.78 -9.71 6.02
C SER A 117 -0.52 -8.97 6.41
N ILE A 118 -1.69 -9.55 6.12
CA ILE A 118 -3.01 -8.91 6.28
C ILE A 118 -3.73 -9.35 7.58
N CYS A 119 -3.38 -10.50 8.15
CA CYS A 119 -4.07 -11.10 9.30
C CYS A 119 -4.14 -10.20 10.55
N PHE A 120 -5.19 -10.43 11.36
CA PHE A 120 -5.49 -9.68 12.59
C PHE A 120 -4.82 -10.23 13.87
N LYS A 121 -4.22 -11.43 13.84
CA LYS A 121 -3.62 -12.08 15.03
C LYS A 121 -2.12 -12.38 14.81
N PRO A 122 -1.25 -11.35 14.83
CA PRO A 122 0.19 -11.50 14.62
C PRO A 122 0.82 -12.45 15.64
N ASN A 123 1.51 -13.48 15.15
CA ASN A 123 2.28 -14.41 15.98
C ASN A 123 3.78 -14.06 15.94
N PRO A 124 4.41 -13.72 17.09
CA PRO A 124 5.82 -13.33 17.15
C PRO A 124 6.79 -14.44 16.73
N ASP A 125 6.42 -15.71 16.92
CA ASP A 125 7.31 -16.84 16.61
C ASP A 125 7.44 -17.03 15.09
N ILE A 126 6.36 -16.79 14.34
CA ILE A 126 6.34 -16.76 12.86
C ILE A 126 7.25 -15.63 12.35
N ILE A 127 7.19 -14.43 12.95
CA ILE A 127 8.06 -13.31 12.56
C ILE A 127 9.53 -13.71 12.69
N MET A 128 9.89 -14.32 13.83
CA MET A 128 11.26 -14.73 14.10
C MET A 128 11.74 -15.85 13.17
N ASP A 129 10.88 -16.79 12.81
CA ASP A 129 11.23 -17.84 11.84
C ASP A 129 11.47 -17.24 10.45
N LEU A 130 10.56 -16.38 9.97
CA LEU A 130 10.72 -15.69 8.69
C LEU A 130 11.95 -14.79 8.66
N LEU A 131 12.25 -14.07 9.75
CA LEU A 131 13.44 -13.22 9.87
C LEU A 131 14.73 -14.06 9.81
N LYS A 132 14.77 -15.21 10.49
CA LYS A 132 15.91 -16.15 10.43
C LYS A 132 16.11 -16.67 9.01
N ARG A 133 15.03 -17.01 8.30
CA ARG A 133 15.08 -17.46 6.90
C ARG A 133 15.57 -16.35 5.98
N PHE A 134 15.07 -15.13 6.16
CA PHE A 134 15.52 -13.95 5.41
C PHE A 134 17.03 -13.75 5.51
N GLN A 135 17.59 -13.93 6.71
CA GLN A 135 19.01 -13.71 6.98
C GLN A 135 19.90 -14.87 6.55
N LYS A 136 19.41 -16.12 6.59
CA LYS A 136 20.20 -17.33 6.30
C LYS A 136 20.17 -17.72 4.82
N ASN A 137 19.04 -17.56 4.14
CA ASN A 137 18.86 -18.09 2.80
C ASN A 137 19.18 -17.02 1.76
N ASN A 138 20.36 -17.14 1.15
CA ASN A 138 20.78 -16.25 0.05
C ASN A 138 20.16 -16.60 -1.30
N ASN A 139 19.58 -17.80 -1.45
CA ASN A 139 19.07 -18.33 -2.72
C ASN A 139 17.59 -18.01 -2.97
N ILE A 140 16.93 -17.27 -2.08
CA ILE A 140 15.53 -16.90 -2.25
C ILE A 140 15.40 -15.98 -3.47
N PRO A 141 14.48 -16.25 -4.42
CA PRO A 141 14.20 -15.36 -5.55
C PRO A 141 13.88 -13.94 -5.06
N GLU A 142 14.42 -12.92 -5.72
CA GLU A 142 14.35 -11.52 -5.29
C GLU A 142 12.91 -11.06 -5.01
N LYS A 143 11.96 -11.45 -5.86
CA LYS A 143 10.54 -11.12 -5.70
C LYS A 143 9.93 -11.70 -4.42
N VAL A 144 10.34 -12.91 -4.04
CA VAL A 144 9.89 -13.57 -2.79
C VAL A 144 10.60 -12.94 -1.60
N LYS A 145 11.90 -12.64 -1.72
CA LYS A 145 12.70 -11.98 -0.69
C LYS A 145 12.13 -10.61 -0.32
N GLU A 146 11.78 -9.79 -1.31
CA GLU A 146 11.11 -8.50 -1.09
C GLU A 146 9.74 -8.71 -0.43
N THR A 147 8.93 -9.63 -0.94
CA THR A 147 7.60 -9.89 -0.36
C THR A 147 7.71 -10.35 1.10
N MET A 148 8.74 -11.12 1.43
CA MET A 148 8.98 -11.62 2.78
C MET A 148 9.33 -10.49 3.74
N ILE A 149 10.23 -9.56 3.38
CA ILE A 149 10.58 -8.44 4.26
C ILE A 149 9.41 -7.47 4.46
N LEU A 150 8.60 -7.23 3.42
CA LEU A 150 7.37 -6.41 3.54
C LEU A 150 6.34 -7.09 4.46
N SER A 151 6.22 -8.41 4.37
CA SER A 151 5.30 -9.19 5.22
C SER A 151 5.76 -9.21 6.67
N ILE A 152 7.06 -9.41 6.92
CA ILE A 152 7.66 -9.31 8.27
C ILE A 152 7.39 -7.93 8.87
N ALA A 153 7.64 -6.85 8.12
CA ALA A 153 7.37 -5.48 8.58
C ALA A 153 5.89 -5.26 8.91
N SER A 154 4.98 -5.81 8.11
CA SER A 154 3.52 -5.72 8.33
C SER A 154 3.08 -6.42 9.61
N ILE A 155 3.50 -7.67 9.80
CA ILE A 155 3.14 -8.45 11.00
C ILE A 155 3.75 -7.79 12.25
N ALA A 156 4.99 -7.29 12.16
CA ALA A 156 5.64 -6.56 13.25
C ALA A 156 4.90 -5.26 13.61
N TYR A 157 4.46 -4.49 12.60
CA TYR A 157 3.63 -3.31 12.84
C TYR A 157 2.30 -3.67 13.50
N ARG A 158 1.59 -4.70 13.01
CA ARG A 158 0.33 -5.15 13.64
C ARG A 158 0.54 -5.63 15.08
N LEU A 159 1.64 -6.33 15.36
CA LEU A 159 2.02 -6.75 16.71
C LEU A 159 2.24 -5.53 17.62
N SER A 160 2.82 -4.46 17.08
CA SER A 160 2.99 -3.19 17.79
C SER A 160 1.67 -2.49 18.12
N GLN A 161 0.56 -2.84 17.48
CA GLN A 161 -0.75 -2.24 17.76
C GLN A 161 -1.52 -3.00 18.85
N LEU A 162 -1.07 -4.20 19.25
CA LEU A 162 -1.73 -5.02 20.27
C LEU A 162 -1.16 -4.73 21.66
N ASN A 163 -2.04 -4.63 22.66
CA ASN A 163 -1.67 -4.47 24.07
C ASN A 163 -0.83 -5.68 24.55
N GLY A 164 0.37 -5.44 25.09
CA GLY A 164 1.27 -6.50 25.60
C GLY A 164 2.65 -6.61 24.92
N TYR A 165 3.14 -5.52 24.33
CA TYR A 165 4.40 -5.41 23.58
C TYR A 165 5.53 -6.40 23.96
N LYS A 166 5.84 -7.31 23.04
CA LYS A 166 7.17 -7.92 22.95
C LYS A 166 8.11 -6.95 22.21
N VAL A 167 8.52 -5.87 22.89
CA VAL A 167 9.41 -4.81 22.37
C VAL A 167 10.65 -5.37 21.65
N LYS A 168 11.14 -6.54 22.09
CA LYS A 168 12.30 -7.20 21.50
C LYS A 168 12.10 -7.58 20.02
N VAL A 169 10.97 -8.20 19.67
CA VAL A 169 10.72 -8.65 18.30
C VAL A 169 10.68 -7.47 17.33
N LEU A 170 10.05 -6.37 17.74
CA LEU A 170 9.96 -5.16 16.93
C LEU A 170 11.34 -4.53 16.69
N LYS A 171 12.18 -4.46 17.73
CA LYS A 171 13.55 -3.96 17.63
C LYS A 171 14.41 -4.83 16.72
N ASP A 172 14.33 -6.16 16.87
CA ASP A 172 15.10 -7.10 16.04
C ASP A 172 14.74 -6.94 14.54
N VAL A 173 13.45 -6.73 14.23
CA VAL A 173 12.98 -6.47 12.86
C VAL A 173 13.44 -5.09 12.36
N GLU A 174 13.33 -4.06 13.19
CA GLU A 174 13.76 -2.70 12.85
C GLU A 174 15.27 -2.66 12.55
N GLU A 175 16.09 -3.23 13.43
CA GLU A 175 17.54 -3.32 13.26
C GLU A 175 17.90 -4.12 12.00
N ALA A 176 17.20 -5.22 11.73
CA ALA A 176 17.42 -5.98 10.51
C ALA A 176 17.13 -5.14 9.26
N ILE A 177 16.04 -4.38 9.22
CA ILE A 177 15.70 -3.54 8.06
C ILE A 177 16.70 -2.39 7.90
N ILE A 178 17.08 -1.71 8.99
CA ILE A 178 18.04 -0.59 8.96
C ILE A 178 19.43 -1.07 8.53
N ASN A 179 19.91 -2.18 9.09
CA ASN A 179 21.20 -2.74 8.73
C ASN A 179 21.23 -3.09 7.23
N ASN A 180 20.21 -3.80 6.74
CA ASN A 180 20.15 -4.13 5.31
C ASN A 180 20.00 -2.89 4.41
N LEU A 181 19.31 -1.83 4.86
CA LEU A 181 19.26 -0.57 4.13
C LEU A 181 20.64 0.10 3.99
N ASP A 182 21.45 0.05 5.04
CA ASP A 182 22.80 0.62 5.05
C ASP A 182 23.79 -0.19 4.19
N TYR A 183 23.63 -1.52 4.12
CA TYR A 183 24.47 -2.39 3.27
C TYR A 183 24.03 -2.47 1.81
N ALA A 184 22.73 -2.32 1.53
CA ALA A 184 22.18 -2.44 0.19
C ALA A 184 22.71 -1.34 -0.75
N LYS A 185 22.89 -1.70 -2.02
CA LYS A 185 23.39 -0.78 -3.06
C LYS A 185 22.37 -0.61 -4.17
N GLY A 186 22.32 0.58 -4.75
CA GLY A 186 21.41 0.88 -5.86
C GLY A 186 19.94 0.68 -5.51
N GLU A 187 19.20 0.04 -6.41
CA GLU A 187 17.74 -0.12 -6.30
C GLU A 187 17.29 -1.13 -5.24
N GLU A 188 18.19 -2.01 -4.79
CA GLU A 188 17.93 -2.94 -3.68
C GLU A 188 17.60 -2.20 -2.37
N LYS A 189 17.98 -0.93 -2.24
CA LYS A 189 17.60 -0.11 -1.08
C LYS A 189 16.10 0.16 -1.02
N TYR A 190 15.42 0.21 -2.18
CA TYR A 190 14.03 0.66 -2.26
C TYR A 190 13.06 -0.30 -1.56
N GLN A 191 13.34 -1.61 -1.56
CA GLN A 191 12.55 -2.58 -0.78
C GLN A 191 12.62 -2.31 0.72
N PHE A 192 13.77 -1.86 1.25
CA PHE A 192 13.91 -1.55 2.66
C PHE A 192 13.20 -0.24 3.03
N PHE A 193 13.24 0.77 2.16
CA PHE A 193 12.37 1.96 2.34
C PHE A 193 10.88 1.58 2.37
N ARG A 194 10.44 0.68 1.48
CA ARG A 194 9.06 0.16 1.50
C ARG A 194 8.76 -0.60 2.80
N ALA A 195 9.68 -1.43 3.28
CA ALA A 195 9.53 -2.13 4.55
C ALA A 195 9.43 -1.15 5.73
N LEU A 196 10.25 -0.09 5.77
CA LEU A 196 10.15 0.97 6.78
C LEU A 196 8.81 1.72 6.72
N LYS A 197 8.29 1.99 5.51
CA LYS A 197 6.97 2.62 5.31
C LYS A 197 5.84 1.81 5.94
N ILE A 198 5.94 0.48 5.89
CA ILE A 198 5.00 -0.47 6.49
C ILE A 198 5.20 -0.59 8.00
N LEU A 199 6.46 -0.70 8.45
CA LEU A 199 6.81 -0.87 9.87
C LEU A 199 6.36 0.32 10.71
N LYS A 200 6.38 1.54 10.14
CA LYS A 200 5.94 2.78 10.79
C LYS A 200 6.60 3.02 12.15
N SER A 201 7.88 2.68 12.27
CA SER A 201 8.63 2.92 13.51
C SER A 201 9.08 4.38 13.62
N PRO A 202 8.74 5.09 14.71
CA PRO A 202 9.12 6.49 14.90
C PRO A 202 10.64 6.69 15.11
N ASN A 203 11.36 5.66 15.55
CA ASN A 203 12.81 5.70 15.76
C ASN A 203 13.59 5.95 14.46
N THR A 204 12.96 5.72 13.30
CA THR A 204 13.57 5.85 11.99
C THR A 204 13.63 7.31 11.50
N ILE A 205 12.85 8.22 12.10
CA ILE A 205 12.73 9.63 11.67
C ILE A 205 14.09 10.33 11.52
N PRO A 206 15.04 10.27 12.48
CA PRO A 206 16.31 10.96 12.35
C PRO A 206 17.11 10.49 11.13
N LYS A 207 17.12 9.19 10.85
CA LYS A 207 17.78 8.60 9.68
C LYS A 207 17.11 9.05 8.39
N LEU A 208 15.78 9.07 8.34
CA LEU A 208 15.02 9.54 7.17
C LEU A 208 15.28 11.01 6.86
N LEU A 209 15.39 11.86 7.89
CA LEU A 209 15.75 13.27 7.72
C LEU A 209 17.18 13.43 7.16
N ASP A 210 18.14 12.64 7.63
CA ASP A 210 19.50 12.63 7.08
C ASP A 210 19.52 12.22 5.60
N VAL A 211 18.72 11.21 5.23
CA VAL A 211 18.54 10.79 3.83
C VAL A 211 17.91 11.89 2.98
N ILE A 212 16.93 12.64 3.50
CA ILE A 212 16.34 13.78 2.76
C ILE A 212 17.38 14.88 2.51
N GLU A 213 18.27 15.14 3.47
CA GLU A 213 19.30 16.16 3.35
C GLU A 213 20.45 15.74 2.41
N LYS A 214 20.94 14.50 2.51
CA LYS A 214 22.17 14.05 1.83
C LYS A 214 21.97 13.04 0.70
N GLY A 215 20.84 12.32 0.70
CA GLY A 215 20.55 11.26 -0.25
C GLY A 215 20.15 11.74 -1.64
N THR A 216 19.87 10.77 -2.51
CA THR A 216 19.39 11.00 -3.87
C THR A 216 17.95 11.54 -3.89
N PRO A 217 17.50 12.18 -5.00
CA PRO A 217 16.12 12.67 -5.11
C PRO A 217 15.07 11.58 -4.86
N LYS A 218 15.28 10.37 -5.42
CA LYS A 218 14.38 9.21 -5.23
C LYS A 218 14.34 8.73 -3.78
N GLU A 219 15.50 8.60 -3.12
CA GLU A 219 15.57 8.25 -1.70
C GLU A 219 14.88 9.33 -0.83
N GLY A 220 14.99 10.61 -1.20
CA GLY A 220 14.27 11.71 -0.56
C GLY A 220 12.74 11.57 -0.68
N VAL A 221 12.22 11.25 -1.88
CA VAL A 221 10.79 11.01 -2.10
C VAL A 221 10.29 9.83 -1.27
N LEU A 222 11.03 8.72 -1.26
CA LEU A 222 10.69 7.54 -0.46
C LEU A 222 10.71 7.85 1.04
N SER A 223 11.69 8.62 1.50
CA SER A 223 11.77 9.06 2.90
C SER A 223 10.58 9.91 3.30
N TRP A 224 10.17 10.86 2.45
CA TRP A 224 8.95 11.64 2.67
C TRP A 224 7.68 10.77 2.67
N LYS A 225 7.57 9.79 1.77
CA LYS A 225 6.47 8.81 1.77
C LYS A 225 6.39 8.02 3.09
N ILE A 226 7.54 7.67 3.69
CA ILE A 226 7.59 6.97 4.99
C ILE A 226 7.16 7.90 6.12
N ILE A 227 7.70 9.12 6.18
CA ILE A 227 7.32 10.07 7.22
C ILE A 227 5.81 10.36 7.17
N LYS A 228 5.24 10.51 5.97
CA LYS A 228 3.79 10.70 5.78
C LYS A 228 2.97 9.48 6.24
N SER A 229 3.50 8.25 6.17
CA SER A 229 2.76 7.06 6.59
C SER A 229 2.70 6.88 8.12
N LEU A 230 3.55 7.60 8.86
CA LEU A 230 3.56 7.61 10.33
C LEU A 230 2.33 8.35 10.89
N PRO A 231 1.86 7.95 12.09
CA PRO A 231 0.86 8.72 12.82
C PRO A 231 1.29 10.16 13.08
N LYS A 232 0.33 11.09 13.09
CA LYS A 232 0.55 12.54 13.16
C LYS A 232 1.26 12.97 14.45
N GLU A 233 1.13 12.18 15.50
CA GLU A 233 1.73 12.39 16.81
C GLU A 233 3.27 12.38 16.72
N TYR A 234 3.84 11.71 15.71
CA TYR A 234 5.28 11.62 15.52
C TYR A 234 5.85 12.71 14.62
N TRP A 235 5.01 13.60 14.07
CA TRP A 235 5.45 14.73 13.24
C TRP A 235 5.89 15.91 14.11
N GLY A 236 7.01 15.73 14.81
CA GLY A 236 7.60 16.77 15.65
C GLY A 236 8.10 17.99 14.88
N GLU A 237 8.55 19.01 15.62
CA GLU A 237 9.01 20.29 15.05
C GLU A 237 10.13 20.12 14.02
N ASN A 238 11.04 19.16 14.23
CA ASN A 238 12.13 18.86 13.29
C ASN A 238 11.61 18.43 11.91
N VAL A 239 10.55 17.60 11.88
CA VAL A 239 9.91 17.14 10.65
C VAL A 239 9.25 18.31 9.93
N LEU A 240 8.54 19.16 10.67
CA LEU A 240 7.88 20.35 10.11
C LEU A 240 8.88 21.36 9.57
N LYS A 241 10.00 21.57 10.26
CA LYS A 241 11.09 22.44 9.80
C LYS A 241 11.73 21.89 8.52
N ALA A 242 11.95 20.58 8.45
CA ALA A 242 12.43 19.93 7.23
C ALA A 242 11.40 20.06 6.09
N ALA A 243 10.12 19.87 6.37
CA ALA A 243 9.04 19.99 5.38
C ALA A 243 8.97 21.41 4.80
N LYS A 244 9.06 22.44 5.64
CA LYS A 244 9.17 23.84 5.21
C LYS A 244 10.38 24.08 4.30
N LYS A 245 11.57 23.59 4.71
CA LYS A 245 12.79 23.71 3.90
C LYS A 245 12.64 23.03 2.54
N THR A 246 12.05 21.84 2.50
CA THR A 246 11.83 21.09 1.26
C THR A 246 10.81 21.77 0.36
N PHE A 247 9.64 22.14 0.88
CA PHE A 247 8.55 22.72 0.10
C PHE A 247 8.95 24.04 -0.57
N PHE A 248 9.51 24.97 0.22
CA PHE A 248 9.97 26.28 -0.25
C PHE A 248 11.39 26.24 -0.86
N GLN A 249 12.03 25.06 -0.93
CA GLN A 249 13.40 24.88 -1.44
C GLN A 249 14.44 25.81 -0.77
N LEU A 250 14.37 25.98 0.55
CA LEU A 250 15.23 26.92 1.30
C LEU A 250 16.68 26.41 1.47
N ASN A 251 16.94 25.13 1.25
CA ASN A 251 18.25 24.51 1.40
C ASN A 251 18.86 24.09 0.06
N LYS A 252 18.16 23.22 -0.67
CA LYS A 252 18.55 22.69 -1.98
C LYS A 252 17.30 22.56 -2.85
N ARG A 253 17.52 22.32 -4.14
CA ARG A 253 16.45 21.87 -5.03
C ARG A 253 16.01 20.45 -4.64
N HIS A 254 14.71 20.23 -4.65
CA HIS A 254 14.07 18.96 -4.34
C HIS A 254 13.16 18.55 -5.49
N ASP A 255 13.00 17.23 -5.66
CA ASP A 255 12.04 16.62 -6.57
C ASP A 255 10.61 17.14 -6.31
N SER A 256 9.81 17.29 -7.37
CA SER A 256 8.43 17.80 -7.25
C SER A 256 7.59 16.99 -6.26
N SER A 257 7.74 15.66 -6.25
CA SER A 257 6.99 14.76 -5.38
C SER A 257 7.40 14.94 -3.92
N SER A 258 8.68 15.21 -3.66
CA SER A 258 9.15 15.54 -2.31
C SER A 258 8.50 16.82 -1.81
N ARG A 259 8.39 17.84 -2.68
CA ARG A 259 7.74 19.13 -2.35
C ARG A 259 6.25 18.97 -2.12
N THR A 260 5.54 18.22 -2.96
CA THR A 260 4.10 17.99 -2.82
C THR A 260 3.77 17.18 -1.57
N ILE A 261 4.55 16.15 -1.23
CA ILE A 261 4.40 15.40 0.03
C ILE A 261 4.68 16.29 1.24
N ALA A 262 5.74 17.09 1.20
CA ALA A 262 6.07 18.02 2.29
C ALA A 262 4.95 19.05 2.52
N ALA A 263 4.37 19.59 1.43
CA ALA A 263 3.22 20.49 1.50
C ALA A 263 2.00 19.82 2.12
N GLU A 264 1.72 18.57 1.73
CA GLU A 264 0.61 17.81 2.28
C GLU A 264 0.78 17.53 3.78
N LEU A 265 1.99 17.15 4.21
CA LEU A 265 2.32 16.97 5.63
C LEU A 265 2.11 18.27 6.42
N MET A 266 2.57 19.40 5.89
CA MET A 266 2.35 20.72 6.48
C MET A 266 0.85 21.06 6.59
N LEU A 267 0.04 20.70 5.59
CA LEU A 267 -1.40 20.91 5.62
C LEU A 267 -2.09 19.96 6.60
N GLU A 268 -1.61 18.73 6.76
CA GLU A 268 -2.25 17.74 7.62
C GLU A 268 -1.97 17.94 9.12
N THR A 269 -0.86 18.59 9.45
CA THR A 269 -0.50 18.99 10.82
C THR A 269 -1.28 20.24 11.22
N ASN A 270 -1.42 20.55 12.52
CA ASN A 270 -2.13 21.75 12.99
C ASN A 270 -1.61 23.03 12.30
N ILE A 271 -2.35 23.49 11.28
CA ILE A 271 -1.97 24.63 10.46
C ILE A 271 -2.16 25.90 11.28
N THR A 272 -1.07 26.65 11.46
CA THR A 272 -1.13 28.04 11.91
C THR A 272 -1.51 28.95 10.75
N GLU A 273 -2.25 30.03 11.02
CA GLU A 273 -2.64 31.04 10.03
C GLU A 273 -1.43 31.57 9.23
N GLN A 274 -0.28 31.79 9.88
CA GLN A 274 0.94 32.25 9.22
C GLN A 274 1.46 31.25 8.17
N ASN A 275 1.61 29.97 8.53
CA ASN A 275 2.05 28.94 7.58
C ASN A 275 1.11 28.86 6.36
N LEU A 276 -0.19 29.00 6.57
CA LEU A 276 -1.16 28.98 5.48
C LEU A 276 -1.02 30.22 4.58
N LYS A 277 -0.81 31.39 5.18
CA LYS A 277 -0.51 32.63 4.46
C LYS A 277 0.75 32.50 3.61
N ASP A 278 1.83 31.92 4.16
CA ASP A 278 3.07 31.68 3.44
C ASP A 278 2.86 30.75 2.24
N MET A 279 2.03 29.70 2.38
CA MET A 279 1.66 28.81 1.27
C MET A 279 0.86 29.54 0.19
N PHE A 280 -0.06 30.43 0.56
CA PHE A 280 -0.79 31.26 -0.41
C PHE A 280 0.12 32.25 -1.14
N HIS A 281 1.06 32.90 -0.44
CA HIS A 281 2.07 33.74 -1.11
C HIS A 281 2.93 32.93 -2.08
N TYR A 282 3.24 31.68 -1.77
CA TYR A 282 3.91 30.78 -2.70
C TYR A 282 3.09 30.53 -3.97
N LEU A 283 1.77 30.36 -3.88
CA LEU A 283 0.90 30.21 -5.06
C LEU A 283 1.02 31.44 -6.01
N GLY A 284 1.10 32.64 -5.44
CA GLY A 284 1.28 33.89 -6.18
C GLY A 284 2.73 34.24 -6.55
N SER A 285 3.71 33.42 -6.17
CA SER A 285 5.12 33.67 -6.46
C SER A 285 5.49 33.47 -7.93
N ASN A 286 6.71 33.85 -8.33
CA ASN A 286 7.21 33.63 -9.70
C ASN A 286 7.80 32.23 -9.94
N ASP A 287 7.62 31.26 -9.02
CA ASP A 287 8.08 29.88 -9.22
C ASP A 287 7.41 29.27 -10.48
N THR A 288 8.22 28.70 -11.37
CA THR A 288 7.79 28.05 -12.62
C THR A 288 7.19 26.66 -12.40
N SER A 289 7.21 26.16 -11.16
CA SER A 289 6.63 24.88 -10.74
C SER A 289 5.10 24.94 -10.66
N PHE A 290 4.45 25.18 -11.80
CA PHE A 290 3.01 25.35 -11.96
C PHE A 290 2.19 24.19 -11.40
N GLU A 291 2.62 22.95 -11.66
CA GLU A 291 1.93 21.76 -11.16
C GLU A 291 1.96 21.63 -9.63
N ILE A 292 3.06 22.04 -8.97
CA ILE A 292 3.15 22.04 -7.50
C ILE A 292 2.19 23.06 -6.91
N LYS A 293 2.10 24.25 -7.50
CA LYS A 293 1.14 25.28 -7.08
C LYS A 293 -0.30 24.78 -7.23
N GLN A 294 -0.62 24.19 -8.37
CA GLN A 294 -1.94 23.62 -8.62
C GLN A 294 -2.26 22.51 -7.62
N TYR A 295 -1.31 21.60 -7.37
CA TYR A 295 -1.47 20.51 -6.41
C TYR A 295 -1.78 21.03 -5.00
N VAL A 296 -1.01 22.02 -4.53
CA VAL A 296 -1.23 22.65 -3.21
C VAL A 296 -2.58 23.34 -3.14
N TYR A 297 -2.94 24.10 -4.18
CA TYR A 297 -4.23 24.78 -4.25
C TYR A 297 -5.40 23.78 -4.18
N GLN A 298 -5.34 22.69 -4.94
CA GLN A 298 -6.38 21.66 -4.92
C GLN A 298 -6.48 20.97 -3.56
N ASN A 299 -5.35 20.69 -2.88
CA ASN A 299 -5.36 20.14 -1.53
C ASN A 299 -5.99 21.08 -0.51
N ILE A 300 -5.66 22.38 -0.56
CA ILE A 300 -6.28 23.39 0.31
C ILE A 300 -7.79 23.44 0.06
N ARG A 301 -8.21 23.44 -1.21
CA ARG A 301 -9.62 23.45 -1.60
C ARG A 301 -10.35 22.20 -1.10
N MET A 302 -9.80 21.01 -1.35
CA MET A 302 -10.36 19.74 -0.88
C MET A 302 -10.55 19.75 0.64
N LYS A 303 -9.53 20.22 1.39
CA LYS A 303 -9.62 20.34 2.85
C LYS A 303 -10.64 21.39 3.32
N ALA A 304 -10.79 22.49 2.57
CA ALA A 304 -11.81 23.52 2.85
C ALA A 304 -13.23 23.02 2.58
N ASP A 305 -13.40 22.12 1.61
CA ASP A 305 -14.69 21.49 1.35
C ASP A 305 -15.06 20.48 2.46
N GLU A 306 -14.07 19.81 3.07
CA GLU A 306 -14.27 18.88 4.18
C GLU A 306 -14.49 19.56 5.55
N CYS A 307 -13.82 20.70 5.81
CA CYS A 307 -13.81 21.34 7.12
C CYS A 307 -14.25 22.82 7.06
N GLN A 308 -15.42 23.13 7.64
CA GLN A 308 -15.97 24.49 7.66
C GLN A 308 -15.08 25.49 8.42
N LEU A 309 -14.43 25.06 9.50
CA LEU A 309 -13.51 25.92 10.27
C LEU A 309 -12.29 26.30 9.43
N PHE A 310 -11.71 25.31 8.75
CA PHE A 310 -10.59 25.52 7.84
C PHE A 310 -10.98 26.45 6.69
N ARG A 311 -12.17 26.27 6.12
CA ARG A 311 -12.71 27.15 5.08
C ARG A 311 -12.83 28.60 5.53
N ARG A 312 -13.32 28.85 6.75
CA ARG A 312 -13.40 30.22 7.30
C ARG A 312 -12.02 30.85 7.43
N MET A 313 -11.04 30.10 7.94
CA MET A 313 -9.65 30.57 8.03
C MET A 313 -9.08 30.92 6.65
N VAL A 314 -9.27 30.06 5.65
CA VAL A 314 -8.85 30.33 4.26
C VAL A 314 -9.49 31.62 3.71
N LEU A 315 -10.80 31.78 3.86
CA LEU A 315 -11.52 32.97 3.39
C LEU A 315 -11.07 34.26 4.11
N ASN A 316 -10.75 34.18 5.40
CA ASN A 316 -10.25 35.31 6.16
C ASN A 316 -8.86 35.75 5.67
N ILE A 317 -7.95 34.80 5.41
CA ILE A 317 -6.61 35.10 4.88
C ILE A 317 -6.72 35.75 3.50
N ILE A 318 -7.54 35.17 2.61
CA ILE A 318 -7.73 35.70 1.25
C ILE A 318 -8.35 37.10 1.30
N SER A 319 -9.37 37.33 2.13
CA SER A 319 -10.05 38.63 2.20
C SER A 319 -9.19 39.73 2.86
N SER A 320 -8.31 39.35 3.79
CA SER A 320 -7.44 40.28 4.51
C SER A 320 -6.21 40.72 3.71
N ASP A 321 -5.79 39.96 2.70
CA ASP A 321 -4.60 40.23 1.91
C ASP A 321 -4.94 40.63 0.47
N PRO A 322 -4.78 41.92 0.09
CA PRO A 322 -5.06 42.40 -1.27
C PRO A 322 -4.24 41.69 -2.36
N PHE A 323 -3.05 41.17 -2.03
CA PHE A 323 -2.22 40.42 -2.97
C PHE A 323 -2.82 39.05 -3.31
N LEU A 324 -3.54 38.43 -2.37
CA LEU A 324 -4.19 37.14 -2.54
C LEU A 324 -5.62 37.28 -3.06
N ASN A 325 -6.28 38.42 -2.79
CA ASN A 325 -7.65 38.70 -3.24
C ASN A 325 -7.71 39.10 -4.72
N ASN A 326 -7.16 38.26 -5.60
CA ASN A 326 -7.28 38.41 -7.04
C ASN A 326 -7.43 37.05 -7.72
N TYR A 327 -8.06 37.07 -8.89
CA TYR A 327 -8.29 35.85 -9.68
C TYR A 327 -6.98 35.27 -10.25
N SER A 328 -5.93 36.07 -10.40
CA SER A 328 -4.66 35.64 -11.00
C SER A 328 -3.84 34.74 -10.09
N THR A 329 -3.88 34.94 -8.77
CA THR A 329 -3.19 34.10 -7.78
C THR A 329 -4.01 32.86 -7.39
N LEU A 330 -5.34 32.97 -7.38
CA LEU A 330 -6.26 31.87 -7.02
C LEU A 330 -6.63 30.96 -8.20
N ALA A 331 -6.09 31.21 -9.39
CA ALA A 331 -6.20 30.34 -10.55
C ALA A 331 -4.80 29.88 -11.02
N PRO A 332 -4.12 29.00 -10.26
CA PRO A 332 -2.83 28.48 -10.68
C PRO A 332 -2.93 27.78 -12.04
N ARG A 333 -1.91 27.98 -12.86
CA ARG A 333 -1.73 27.22 -14.09
C ARG A 333 -1.29 25.81 -13.68
N GLY A 334 -1.92 24.76 -14.21
CA GLY A 334 -1.57 23.37 -13.92
C GLY A 334 -2.77 22.45 -13.99
N MET A 335 -2.51 21.15 -14.12
CA MET A 335 -3.55 20.12 -14.28
C MET A 335 -3.67 19.19 -13.07
N SER A 336 -2.75 19.26 -12.12
CA SER A 336 -2.79 18.47 -10.89
C SER A 336 -4.15 18.58 -10.19
N THR A 337 -4.65 17.46 -9.68
CA THR A 337 -6.00 17.38 -9.09
C THR A 337 -5.97 16.74 -7.70
N ALA A 338 -6.87 17.21 -6.84
CA ALA A 338 -7.20 16.60 -5.57
C ALA A 338 -8.72 16.57 -5.44
N LEU A 339 -9.28 15.42 -5.14
CA LEU A 339 -10.72 15.22 -5.06
C LEU A 339 -11.05 14.28 -3.92
N SER A 340 -11.99 14.68 -3.08
CA SER A 340 -12.60 13.85 -2.05
C SER A 340 -14.09 13.74 -2.33
N ARG A 341 -14.62 12.52 -2.38
CA ARG A 341 -16.06 12.27 -2.55
C ARG A 341 -16.54 11.19 -1.60
N ASN A 342 -17.64 11.48 -0.90
CA ASN A 342 -18.34 10.47 -0.11
C ASN A 342 -19.15 9.58 -1.05
N PHE A 343 -19.00 8.26 -0.91
CA PHE A 343 -19.81 7.27 -1.62
C PHE A 343 -20.71 6.46 -0.68
N LEU A 344 -20.41 6.50 0.62
CA LEU A 344 -21.20 5.85 1.67
C LEU A 344 -21.40 6.84 2.81
N SER A 345 -22.64 7.00 3.27
CA SER A 345 -22.97 7.75 4.47
C SER A 345 -24.03 6.99 5.24
N SER A 346 -23.67 6.45 6.40
CA SER A 346 -24.58 5.72 7.29
C SER A 346 -24.24 6.03 8.74
N ASP A 347 -25.19 5.77 9.65
CA ASP A 347 -24.99 5.96 11.09
C ASP A 347 -23.84 5.11 11.66
N SER A 348 -23.51 4.00 10.98
CA SER A 348 -22.49 3.05 11.44
C SER A 348 -21.11 3.32 10.85
N SER A 349 -21.02 3.86 9.62
CA SER A 349 -19.75 4.19 8.97
C SER A 349 -19.95 5.10 7.75
N ASN A 350 -19.01 6.03 7.57
CA ASN A 350 -18.89 6.80 6.34
C ASN A 350 -17.76 6.24 5.47
N GLY A 351 -17.92 6.31 4.16
CA GLY A 351 -16.94 5.88 3.18
C GLY A 351 -16.68 6.98 2.16
N SER A 352 -15.41 7.29 1.95
CA SER A 352 -14.96 8.35 1.06
C SER A 352 -13.87 7.82 0.12
N LEU A 353 -13.94 8.27 -1.14
CA LEU A 353 -12.92 8.06 -2.15
C LEU A 353 -12.10 9.35 -2.24
N VAL A 354 -10.81 9.23 -1.96
CA VAL A 354 -9.86 10.34 -2.08
C VAL A 354 -8.93 10.04 -3.26
N SER A 355 -8.91 10.94 -4.24
CA SER A 355 -8.07 10.86 -5.43
C SER A 355 -7.11 12.04 -5.43
N LEU A 356 -5.81 11.76 -5.52
CA LEU A 356 -4.75 12.75 -5.64
C LEU A 356 -3.96 12.44 -6.90
N GLN A 357 -3.80 13.41 -7.80
CA GLN A 357 -3.03 13.28 -9.03
C GLN A 357 -2.07 14.45 -9.17
N GLU A 358 -0.80 14.15 -9.06
CA GLU A 358 0.31 15.03 -9.39
C GLU A 358 0.68 14.79 -10.86
N LEU A 359 0.54 15.84 -11.66
CA LEU A 359 0.97 15.82 -13.05
C LEU A 359 2.31 16.52 -13.22
N LYS A 360 3.03 16.14 -14.27
CA LYS A 360 4.20 16.84 -14.79
C LYS A 360 4.17 16.77 -16.31
N SER A 361 4.27 17.92 -16.96
CA SER A 361 4.28 18.02 -18.43
C SER A 361 3.11 17.30 -19.12
N GLY A 362 1.92 17.31 -18.50
CA GLY A 362 0.72 16.62 -19.01
C GLY A 362 0.63 15.12 -18.73
N ILE A 363 1.63 14.52 -18.05
CA ILE A 363 1.64 13.11 -17.66
C ILE A 363 1.43 12.99 -16.16
N VAL A 364 0.74 11.94 -15.71
CA VAL A 364 0.63 11.62 -14.28
C VAL A 364 1.99 11.14 -13.77
N LYS A 365 2.68 11.98 -13.00
CA LYS A 365 3.92 11.60 -12.29
C LYS A 365 3.60 10.69 -11.11
N ARG A 366 2.57 11.05 -10.34
CA ARG A 366 2.10 10.28 -9.20
C ARG A 366 0.60 10.42 -9.02
N GLY A 367 -0.11 9.30 -9.01
CA GLY A 367 -1.53 9.23 -8.71
C GLY A 367 -1.78 8.33 -7.50
N SER A 368 -2.79 8.63 -6.70
CA SER A 368 -3.30 7.71 -5.69
C SER A 368 -4.81 7.80 -5.59
N VAL A 369 -5.48 6.66 -5.53
CA VAL A 369 -6.90 6.52 -5.22
C VAL A 369 -7.03 5.70 -3.95
N ASN A 370 -7.56 6.33 -2.92
CA ASN A 370 -7.65 5.76 -1.58
C ASN A 370 -9.13 5.60 -1.20
N ILE A 371 -9.48 4.39 -0.75
CA ILE A 371 -10.78 4.10 -0.16
C ILE A 371 -10.63 4.20 1.35
N VAL A 372 -11.20 5.27 1.89
CA VAL A 372 -11.12 5.62 3.31
C VAL A 372 -12.45 5.35 3.97
N MET A 373 -12.43 4.57 5.04
CA MET A 373 -13.59 4.36 5.90
C MET A 373 -13.39 5.13 7.21
N LYS A 374 -14.44 5.85 7.61
CA LYS A 374 -14.47 6.61 8.84
C LYS A 374 -15.61 6.11 9.73
N LYS A 375 -15.27 5.74 10.96
CA LYS A 375 -16.22 5.43 12.01
C LYS A 375 -15.81 6.17 13.28
N ASN A 376 -16.68 7.05 13.78
CA ASN A 376 -16.36 7.98 14.86
C ASN A 376 -15.06 8.76 14.53
N ASP A 377 -14.08 8.74 15.43
CA ASP A 377 -12.75 9.33 15.24
C ASP A 377 -11.74 8.36 14.58
N ALA A 378 -12.11 7.10 14.35
CA ALA A 378 -11.25 6.14 13.67
C ALA A 378 -11.37 6.28 12.15
N ILE A 379 -10.27 6.66 11.51
CA ILE A 379 -10.13 6.71 10.06
C ILE A 379 -9.18 5.58 9.65
N LYS A 380 -9.61 4.74 8.71
CA LYS A 380 -8.77 3.67 8.15
C LYS A 380 -8.87 3.63 6.64
N GLU A 381 -7.71 3.58 6.00
CA GLU A 381 -7.58 3.26 4.59
C GLU A 381 -7.69 1.75 4.41
N ILE A 382 -8.72 1.31 3.67
CA ILE A 382 -8.94 -0.11 3.40
C ILE A 382 -8.17 -0.54 2.16
N PHE A 383 -8.14 0.31 1.15
CA PHE A 383 -7.54 0.00 -0.13
C PHE A 383 -6.93 1.26 -0.74
N SER A 384 -5.70 1.13 -1.23
CA SER A 384 -4.95 2.20 -1.90
C SER A 384 -4.44 1.69 -3.23
N LEU A 385 -4.72 2.44 -4.28
CA LEU A 385 -4.16 2.23 -5.61
C LEU A 385 -3.31 3.44 -5.98
N GLY A 386 -1.99 3.26 -5.98
CA GLY A 386 -1.02 4.24 -6.43
C GLY A 386 -0.55 3.96 -7.85
N LEU A 387 -0.37 5.00 -8.65
CA LEU A 387 0.34 4.97 -9.92
C LEU A 387 1.55 5.90 -9.83
N PHE A 388 2.65 5.50 -10.43
CA PHE A 388 3.84 6.35 -10.54
C PHE A 388 4.45 6.22 -11.93
N SER A 389 5.03 7.30 -12.40
CA SER A 389 5.85 7.30 -13.60
C SER A 389 7.01 8.28 -13.47
N GLY A 390 8.11 7.95 -14.14
CA GLY A 390 9.32 8.77 -14.24
C GLY A 390 9.88 8.71 -15.66
N GLY A 391 10.60 9.75 -16.10
CA GLY A 391 11.27 9.75 -17.41
C GLY A 391 10.34 9.66 -18.63
N LEU A 392 9.03 9.87 -18.48
CA LEU A 392 8.07 9.87 -19.60
C LEU A 392 7.94 11.22 -20.30
N SER A 393 8.47 12.30 -19.69
CA SER A 393 8.49 13.64 -20.27
C SER A 393 9.15 13.66 -21.65
N SER A 394 10.18 12.84 -21.88
CA SER A 394 10.87 12.73 -23.17
C SER A 394 9.98 12.25 -24.32
N PHE A 395 8.89 11.51 -24.04
CA PHE A 395 7.96 11.03 -25.07
C PHE A 395 6.91 12.06 -25.47
N MET A 396 6.67 13.07 -24.62
CA MET A 396 5.76 14.17 -24.93
C MET A 396 6.58 15.37 -25.35
N SER A 397 6.57 15.67 -26.66
CA SER A 397 7.40 16.69 -27.31
C SER A 397 7.52 18.00 -26.51
N SER A 398 8.76 18.35 -26.19
CA SER A 398 9.33 19.70 -26.05
C SER A 398 8.60 20.69 -25.13
N ASN A 399 8.97 20.68 -23.85
CA ASN A 399 9.17 21.87 -23.00
C ASN A 399 9.98 21.49 -21.75
N GLY A 400 10.95 20.59 -21.90
CA GLY A 400 11.86 20.24 -20.82
C GLY A 400 12.72 21.46 -20.51
N ASN A 401 12.55 22.04 -19.32
CA ASN A 401 13.53 22.99 -18.84
C ASN A 401 14.81 22.19 -18.59
N GLU A 402 15.91 22.51 -19.27
CA GLU A 402 17.22 21.83 -19.19
C GLU A 402 17.82 21.74 -17.76
N ASN A 403 17.12 22.25 -16.75
CA ASN A 403 17.54 22.31 -15.35
C ASN A 403 16.69 21.43 -14.41
N ASP A 404 15.83 20.56 -14.95
CA ASP A 404 15.02 19.63 -14.16
C ASP A 404 15.85 18.40 -13.77
N LEU A 405 16.06 18.20 -12.46
CA LEU A 405 16.75 17.05 -11.85
C LEU A 405 16.15 15.67 -12.22
N GLU A 406 15.05 15.67 -12.95
CA GLU A 406 14.16 14.54 -13.19
C GLU A 406 14.18 14.10 -14.66
N ASP A 407 14.74 14.91 -15.56
CA ASP A 407 14.92 14.55 -16.98
C ASP A 407 16.09 13.56 -17.18
N GLU A 408 16.87 13.30 -16.13
CA GLU A 408 17.89 12.24 -16.09
C GLU A 408 17.30 10.84 -15.78
N GLU A 409 16.02 10.74 -15.44
CA GLU A 409 15.41 9.44 -15.14
C GLU A 409 15.07 8.64 -16.40
N SER A 410 15.41 7.35 -16.38
CA SER A 410 14.94 6.41 -17.41
C SER A 410 13.43 6.22 -17.31
N ALA A 411 12.77 6.23 -18.46
CA ALA A 411 11.33 5.98 -18.60
C ALA A 411 10.87 4.75 -17.79
N ASN A 412 10.02 4.96 -16.79
CA ASN A 412 9.46 3.89 -15.97
C ASN A 412 8.02 4.23 -15.61
N ALA A 413 7.20 3.19 -15.41
CA ALA A 413 5.89 3.34 -14.80
C ALA A 413 5.52 2.08 -14.03
N GLY A 414 4.72 2.27 -12.98
CA GLY A 414 4.23 1.16 -12.19
C GLY A 414 3.07 1.54 -11.30
N MET A 415 2.67 0.54 -10.53
CA MET A 415 1.53 0.57 -9.64
C MET A 415 1.94 0.12 -8.25
N GLU A 416 1.53 0.87 -7.24
CA GLU A 416 1.63 0.50 -5.83
C GLU A 416 0.24 0.10 -5.34
N LEU A 417 0.11 -1.06 -4.69
CA LEU A 417 -1.14 -1.48 -4.06
C LEU A 417 -0.95 -1.59 -2.54
N SER A 418 -1.90 -1.08 -1.78
CA SER A 418 -1.97 -1.29 -0.33
C SER A 418 -3.35 -1.80 0.06
N VAL A 419 -3.37 -2.85 0.88
CA VAL A 419 -4.58 -3.49 1.39
C VAL A 419 -4.51 -3.49 2.91
N LEU A 420 -5.52 -2.92 3.57
CA LEU A 420 -5.62 -2.83 5.03
C LEU A 420 -4.35 -2.28 5.70
N GLY A 421 -3.73 -1.26 5.08
CA GLY A 421 -2.51 -0.61 5.55
C GLY A 421 -1.21 -1.34 5.22
N THR A 422 -1.26 -2.48 4.55
CA THR A 422 -0.09 -3.25 4.12
C THR A 422 0.18 -3.03 2.64
N GLN A 423 1.33 -2.44 2.34
CA GLN A 423 1.77 -2.25 0.96
C GLN A 423 2.33 -3.55 0.38
N LEU A 424 1.80 -3.96 -0.76
CA LEU A 424 2.36 -5.05 -1.56
C LEU A 424 3.58 -4.56 -2.34
N ARG A 425 4.38 -5.52 -2.82
CA ARG A 425 5.47 -5.23 -3.75
C ARG A 425 4.91 -4.46 -4.96
N PRO A 426 5.50 -3.31 -5.35
CA PRO A 426 5.06 -2.57 -6.51
C PRO A 426 5.10 -3.43 -7.78
N PHE A 427 4.09 -3.26 -8.63
CA PHE A 427 4.06 -3.87 -9.94
C PHE A 427 4.61 -2.87 -10.95
N LEU A 428 5.77 -3.17 -11.52
CA LEU A 428 6.36 -2.34 -12.57
C LEU A 428 5.74 -2.76 -13.91
N PHE A 429 5.19 -1.78 -14.64
CA PHE A 429 4.65 -2.03 -15.97
C PHE A 429 5.77 -2.13 -17.00
N PHE A 430 6.81 -1.30 -16.85
CA PHE A 430 8.00 -1.31 -17.69
C PHE A 430 9.14 -0.55 -17.01
N SER A 431 10.36 -0.92 -17.36
CA SER A 431 11.61 -0.24 -17.02
C SER A 431 12.40 0.03 -18.30
N GLY A 432 12.54 1.30 -18.65
CA GLY A 432 13.26 1.75 -19.84
C GLY A 432 12.40 1.79 -21.11
N GLN A 433 12.92 2.49 -22.11
CA GLN A 433 12.20 2.76 -23.36
C GLN A 433 11.99 1.51 -24.22
N GLY A 434 12.93 0.55 -24.16
CA GLY A 434 12.85 -0.69 -24.94
C GLY A 434 11.67 -1.58 -24.53
N GLU A 435 11.40 -1.73 -23.23
CA GLU A 435 10.29 -2.53 -22.72
C GLU A 435 8.93 -1.92 -23.09
N ILE A 436 8.81 -0.58 -23.02
CA ILE A 436 7.59 0.13 -23.45
C ILE A 436 7.30 -0.16 -24.92
N MET A 437 8.29 0.02 -25.80
CA MET A 437 8.13 -0.21 -27.23
C MET A 437 7.83 -1.69 -27.52
N GLY A 438 8.42 -2.61 -26.74
CA GLY A 438 8.09 -4.03 -26.77
C GLY A 438 6.62 -4.30 -26.48
N HIS A 439 6.05 -3.70 -25.43
CA HIS A 439 4.62 -3.82 -25.10
C HIS A 439 3.69 -3.22 -26.16
N VAL A 440 4.07 -2.08 -26.73
CA VAL A 440 3.29 -1.42 -27.80
C VAL A 440 3.28 -2.29 -29.06
N TRP A 441 4.43 -2.82 -29.48
CA TRP A 441 4.52 -3.65 -30.69
C TRP A 441 3.92 -5.04 -30.53
N SER A 442 4.02 -5.64 -29.35
CA SER A 442 3.40 -6.94 -29.05
C SER A 442 1.89 -6.85 -28.81
N GLY A 443 1.33 -5.63 -28.69
CA GLY A 443 -0.10 -5.41 -28.49
C GLY A 443 -0.62 -5.89 -27.13
N THR A 444 0.27 -6.17 -26.17
CA THR A 444 -0.07 -6.78 -24.87
C THR A 444 -0.95 -5.88 -23.98
N ALA A 445 -1.11 -4.61 -24.33
CA ALA A 445 -1.95 -3.66 -23.60
C ALA A 445 -3.46 -3.88 -23.79
N SER A 446 -3.89 -4.73 -24.73
CA SER A 446 -5.31 -4.92 -25.07
C SER A 446 -6.01 -6.00 -24.24
N GLU A 447 -5.27 -6.93 -23.63
CA GLU A 447 -5.84 -8.04 -22.88
C GLU A 447 -5.95 -7.71 -21.38
N LYS A 448 -6.98 -8.27 -20.72
CA LYS A 448 -7.20 -8.07 -19.27
C LYS A 448 -6.16 -8.86 -18.48
N THR A 449 -5.24 -8.15 -17.84
CA THR A 449 -4.24 -8.77 -16.94
C THR A 449 -4.68 -8.66 -15.48
N PRO A 450 -4.89 -9.77 -14.76
CA PRO A 450 -5.25 -9.72 -13.35
C PRO A 450 -4.05 -9.22 -12.52
N ALA A 451 -4.19 -8.04 -11.92
CA ALA A 451 -3.12 -7.45 -11.10
C ALA A 451 -3.19 -7.87 -9.62
N TYR A 452 -4.39 -8.16 -9.13
CA TYR A 452 -4.63 -8.65 -7.77
C TYR A 452 -5.87 -9.54 -7.77
N GLN A 453 -5.75 -10.72 -7.16
CA GLN A 453 -6.84 -11.67 -6.99
C GLN A 453 -6.75 -12.19 -5.56
N VAL A 454 -7.86 -12.42 -4.88
CA VAL A 454 -7.90 -13.07 -3.56
C VAL A 454 -8.91 -14.21 -3.64
N SER A 455 -8.80 -15.20 -2.73
CA SER A 455 -9.79 -16.26 -2.58
C SER A 455 -11.21 -15.67 -2.58
N LYS A 456 -12.08 -16.23 -3.43
CA LYS A 456 -13.50 -15.87 -3.52
C LYS A 456 -14.28 -16.42 -2.34
#